data_AF-A0A8X7XZ24-F1
#
_entry.id   AF-A0A8X7XZ24-F1
#
_cell.length_a   1.000
_cell.length_b   1.000
_cell.length_c   1.000
_cell.angle_alpha   90.00
_cell.angle_beta   90.00
_cell.angle_gamma   90.00
#
_symmetry.space_group_name_H-M   'P 1'
#
loop_
_entity.id
_entity.type
_entity.pdbx_description
1 polymer ?
#
loop_
_entity_poly.entity_id
_entity_poly.type
_entity_poly.pdbx_seq_one_letter_code
_entity_poly.pdbx_strand_id
1 'polypeptide(L)'
;MENKPKLHVVQASKQLFLLFAVHSLFLFPFTLSEIFFEERFEDGWKGRWVLSDWKRSEGKAGTFKYTAGKWPGDPDDKGIQTYNDAKHFAISAKITPEFSNKNRTLVVQYSIKFEQDIECGGGYIKLLSGYVNQKKFGGDTPYSFMFGPDICGTQTKKLHVILSYQGQNYPIKKDLQCETDKLTHFYTFILRPDASYSVLVDNRERESGTMYTDWDILPPPKIKDTKAKKPADWDDREYIEDPNDVKPEGYDSIPREIPDPKAKEPDDWDEEEDGIWRPSKIPNPAYKGPWKRKKIKNPNYKGKWKTPWIDNPEFEDDPDLYVLKPTKYVGIEVWQVKAGSIFDNILICDDPQYAREVVEDVFQNREIEKDAFEEAEKVRRAREEEEAQRAREEGEKRRKERGYRKPRRRHDPRDYMDDYHVSISSALFLSFSQLNSLYGMQLEMMNYKLSMAVSINILQWLERSSFRFQKAACFSLKHVMLLYLLLYYCCCTIRDLPHQIT
;
A
#
# COMPACT_ATOMS: atom_id res chain seq x y z
N MET A 1 -5.61 61.29 57.30
CA MET A 1 -6.18 61.01 55.95
C MET A 1 -5.39 59.85 55.39
N GLU A 2 -5.96 58.64 55.38
CA GLU A 2 -5.24 57.45 54.95
C GLU A 2 -6.05 56.69 53.89
N ASN A 3 -5.32 56.29 52.85
CA ASN A 3 -5.75 56.02 51.49
C ASN A 3 -6.55 54.71 51.35
N LYS A 4 -7.80 54.80 50.85
CA LYS A 4 -8.60 53.65 50.36
C LYS A 4 -8.66 53.56 48.81
N PRO A 5 -7.59 53.26 48.05
CA PRO A 5 -7.73 52.97 46.62
C PRO A 5 -7.51 51.50 46.24
N LYS A 6 -7.22 50.58 47.18
CA LYS A 6 -6.78 49.22 46.82
C LYS A 6 -7.92 48.21 46.52
N LEU A 7 -9.14 48.41 47.02
CA LEU A 7 -10.20 47.41 46.85
C LEU A 7 -10.90 47.49 45.49
N HIS A 8 -11.14 48.70 44.97
CA HIS A 8 -11.78 48.90 43.66
C HIS A 8 -10.91 48.42 42.49
N VAL A 9 -9.58 48.56 42.60
CA VAL A 9 -8.64 48.14 41.54
C VAL A 9 -8.59 46.62 41.41
N VAL A 10 -8.64 45.89 42.54
CA VAL A 10 -8.65 44.41 42.54
C VAL A 10 -9.98 43.85 42.04
N GLN A 11 -11.10 44.55 42.29
CA GLN A 11 -12.40 44.11 41.79
C GLN A 11 -12.56 44.40 40.30
N ALA A 12 -12.05 45.54 39.82
CA ALA A 12 -12.00 45.87 38.39
C ALA A 12 -11.09 44.90 37.62
N SER A 13 -9.93 44.51 38.17
CA SER A 13 -9.03 43.56 37.50
C SER A 13 -9.62 42.15 37.40
N LYS A 14 -10.36 41.69 38.42
CA LYS A 14 -11.10 40.42 38.36
C LYS A 14 -12.21 40.43 37.32
N GLN A 15 -12.97 41.53 37.21
CA GLN A 15 -14.00 41.66 36.16
C GLN A 15 -13.41 41.73 34.76
N LEU A 16 -12.26 42.41 34.60
CA LEU A 16 -11.56 42.46 33.32
C LEU A 16 -11.00 41.08 32.92
N PHE A 17 -10.45 40.31 33.86
CA PHE A 17 -10.03 38.93 33.63
C PHE A 17 -11.19 38.01 33.26
N LEU A 18 -12.35 38.15 33.92
CA LEU A 18 -13.56 37.38 33.59
C LEU A 18 -14.09 37.75 32.21
N LEU A 19 -14.09 39.03 31.84
CA LEU A 19 -14.48 39.48 30.50
C LEU A 19 -13.50 39.00 29.42
N PHE A 20 -12.20 38.98 29.71
CA PHE A 20 -11.19 38.38 28.83
C PHE A 20 -11.37 36.87 28.69
N ALA A 21 -11.65 36.16 29.78
CA ALA A 21 -11.90 34.71 29.79
C ALA A 21 -13.17 34.35 28.98
N VAL A 22 -14.23 35.14 29.13
CA VAL A 22 -15.47 34.98 28.37
C VAL A 22 -15.25 35.35 26.89
N HIS A 23 -14.54 36.43 26.57
CA HIS A 23 -14.18 36.76 25.19
C HIS A 23 -13.29 35.69 24.55
N SER A 24 -12.34 35.11 25.30
CA SER A 24 -11.53 34.00 24.79
C SER A 24 -12.34 32.72 24.55
N LEU A 25 -13.45 32.50 25.27
CA LEU A 25 -14.39 31.41 25.01
C LEU A 25 -15.24 31.64 23.75
N PHE A 26 -15.50 32.90 23.36
CA PHE A 26 -16.22 33.26 22.13
C PHE A 26 -15.31 33.40 20.89
N LEU A 27 -13.98 33.38 21.05
CA LEU A 27 -13.00 33.45 19.96
C LEU A 27 -12.58 32.07 19.43
N PHE A 28 -13.06 30.98 20.04
CA PHE A 28 -12.96 29.66 19.43
C PHE A 28 -14.11 29.50 18.43
N PRO A 29 -13.85 29.40 17.11
CA PRO A 29 -14.87 28.94 16.20
C PRO A 29 -15.28 27.55 16.67
N PHE A 30 -16.52 27.42 17.15
CA PHE A 30 -17.14 26.11 17.29
C PHE A 30 -17.30 25.57 15.86
N THR A 31 -16.33 24.79 15.40
CA THR A 31 -16.51 23.96 14.21
C THR A 31 -17.49 22.87 14.62
N LEU A 32 -18.77 23.11 14.38
CA LEU A 32 -19.79 22.08 14.52
C LEU A 32 -19.51 21.04 13.44
N SER A 33 -19.01 19.87 13.84
CA SER A 33 -18.96 18.67 13.00
C SER A 33 -20.38 18.31 12.61
N GLU A 34 -20.63 18.20 11.30
CA GLU A 34 -21.93 17.82 10.75
C GLU A 34 -21.91 16.33 10.38
N ILE A 35 -22.83 15.57 10.98
CA ILE A 35 -23.09 14.18 10.61
C ILE A 35 -24.19 14.20 9.54
N PHE A 36 -23.83 13.91 8.29
CA PHE A 36 -24.78 13.86 7.18
C PHE A 36 -25.62 12.59 7.22
N PHE A 37 -25.00 11.47 7.59
CA PHE A 37 -25.65 10.17 7.68
C PHE A 37 -24.90 9.29 8.67
N GLU A 38 -25.63 8.63 9.57
CA GLU A 38 -25.09 7.60 10.46
C GLU A 38 -26.10 6.46 10.52
N GLU A 39 -25.63 5.22 10.34
CA GLU A 39 -26.42 4.01 10.47
C GLU A 39 -25.64 2.93 11.21
N ARG A 40 -26.17 2.53 12.36
CA ARG A 40 -25.72 1.41 13.21
C ARG A 40 -26.71 0.24 13.21
N PHE A 41 -27.63 0.24 12.25
CA PHE A 41 -28.69 -0.75 12.04
C PHE A 41 -29.58 -1.06 13.24
N GLU A 42 -29.72 -0.10 14.17
CA GLU A 42 -30.64 -0.17 15.31
C GLU A 42 -32.09 -0.48 14.92
N ASP A 43 -32.92 -0.77 15.93
CA ASP A 43 -34.35 -1.03 15.75
C ASP A 43 -35.02 0.05 14.87
N GLY A 44 -35.80 -0.41 13.89
CA GLY A 44 -36.46 0.45 12.92
C GLY A 44 -35.67 0.72 11.62
N TRP A 45 -34.47 0.15 11.44
CA TRP A 45 -33.68 0.30 10.20
C TRP A 45 -34.46 -0.01 8.91
N LYS A 46 -35.43 -0.96 8.96
CA LYS A 46 -36.30 -1.29 7.82
C LYS A 46 -37.17 -0.12 7.33
N GLY A 47 -37.41 0.88 8.17
CA GLY A 47 -38.07 2.12 7.78
C GLY A 47 -37.12 3.12 7.10
N ARG A 48 -35.81 3.03 7.39
CA ARG A 48 -34.76 3.89 6.81
C ARG A 48 -34.23 3.35 5.48
N TRP A 49 -34.19 2.02 5.33
CA TRP A 49 -33.64 1.34 4.16
C TRP A 49 -34.72 0.75 3.24
N VAL A 50 -34.52 0.94 1.94
CA VAL A 50 -35.39 0.43 0.89
C VAL A 50 -34.67 -0.65 0.11
N LEU A 51 -35.18 -1.89 0.21
CA LEU A 51 -34.76 -3.00 -0.64
C LEU A 51 -35.26 -2.80 -2.07
N SER A 52 -34.35 -2.92 -3.03
CA SER A 52 -34.63 -2.83 -4.45
C SER A 52 -35.39 -4.05 -4.98
N ASP A 53 -36.16 -3.84 -6.05
CA ASP A 53 -36.79 -4.91 -6.81
C ASP A 53 -35.98 -5.29 -8.06
N TRP A 54 -34.83 -4.65 -8.27
CA TRP A 54 -33.88 -5.02 -9.32
C TRP A 54 -33.49 -6.49 -9.19
N LYS A 55 -33.45 -7.21 -10.32
CA LYS A 55 -33.18 -8.66 -10.41
C LYS A 55 -34.18 -9.59 -9.70
N ARG A 56 -35.27 -9.08 -9.13
CA ARG A 56 -36.30 -9.90 -8.45
C ARG A 56 -37.04 -10.83 -9.41
N SER A 57 -37.46 -10.31 -10.57
CA SER A 57 -38.15 -11.10 -11.60
C SER A 57 -37.27 -12.20 -12.21
N GLU A 58 -35.95 -12.00 -12.25
CA GLU A 58 -34.97 -13.00 -12.69
C GLU A 58 -34.68 -14.06 -11.61
N GLY A 59 -35.23 -13.91 -10.39
CA GLY A 59 -34.91 -14.77 -9.25
C GLY A 59 -33.46 -14.60 -8.78
N LYS A 60 -32.78 -13.51 -9.15
CA LYS A 60 -31.36 -13.23 -8.84
C LYS A 60 -31.16 -12.18 -7.75
N ALA A 61 -32.24 -11.59 -7.23
CA ALA A 61 -32.17 -10.68 -6.09
C ALA A 61 -31.92 -11.43 -4.78
N GLY A 62 -30.98 -10.92 -3.98
CA GLY A 62 -30.64 -11.42 -2.65
C GLY A 62 -31.44 -10.71 -1.56
N THR A 63 -31.43 -11.29 -0.37
CA THR A 63 -32.07 -10.71 0.83
C THR A 63 -31.06 -10.48 1.94
N PHE A 64 -31.38 -9.55 2.84
CA PHE A 64 -30.54 -9.23 3.99
C PHE A 64 -31.13 -9.81 5.27
N LYS A 65 -30.26 -10.31 6.15
CA LYS A 65 -30.58 -10.75 7.50
C LYS A 65 -30.02 -9.73 8.50
N TYR A 66 -30.79 -9.41 9.55
CA TYR A 66 -30.31 -8.57 10.65
C TYR A 66 -29.66 -9.45 11.73
N THR A 67 -28.35 -9.31 11.96
CA THR A 67 -27.56 -10.26 12.77
C THR A 67 -26.17 -9.71 13.11
N ALA A 68 -25.63 -10.06 14.29
CA ALA A 68 -24.26 -9.76 14.70
C ALA A 68 -23.24 -10.79 14.14
N GLY A 69 -23.74 -11.89 13.56
CA GLY A 69 -22.94 -12.99 13.05
C GLY A 69 -22.89 -14.18 14.02
N LYS A 70 -21.98 -15.12 13.76
CA LYS A 70 -21.73 -16.35 14.51
C LYS A 70 -20.72 -16.14 15.65
N TRP A 71 -19.77 -15.23 15.48
CA TRP A 71 -18.77 -14.84 16.48
C TRP A 71 -18.73 -13.31 16.61
N PRO A 72 -19.75 -12.68 17.20
CA PRO A 72 -19.75 -11.24 17.42
C PRO A 72 -18.82 -10.86 18.58
N GLY A 73 -18.21 -9.66 18.51
CA GLY A 73 -17.57 -9.04 19.67
C GLY A 73 -18.62 -8.55 20.68
N ASP A 74 -19.73 -8.02 20.18
CA ASP A 74 -20.92 -7.64 20.94
C ASP A 74 -22.17 -8.24 20.28
N PRO A 75 -22.95 -9.10 20.97
CA PRO A 75 -24.19 -9.67 20.42
C PRO A 75 -25.28 -8.65 20.06
N ASP A 76 -25.23 -7.45 20.63
CA ASP A 76 -26.18 -6.37 20.36
C ASP A 76 -25.75 -5.49 19.18
N ASP A 77 -24.47 -5.50 18.80
CA ASP A 77 -23.93 -4.81 17.61
C ASP A 77 -24.27 -5.60 16.33
N LYS A 78 -25.45 -5.31 15.77
CA LYS A 78 -26.03 -6.05 14.65
C LYS A 78 -26.01 -5.21 13.38
N GLY A 79 -25.41 -5.77 12.34
CA GLY A 79 -25.47 -5.22 11.00
C GLY A 79 -26.50 -5.92 10.10
N ILE A 80 -26.44 -5.56 8.81
CA ILE A 80 -27.16 -6.28 7.74
C ILE A 80 -26.23 -7.26 7.03
N GLN A 81 -26.57 -8.54 7.09
CA GLN A 81 -25.82 -9.63 6.48
C GLN A 81 -26.45 -10.05 5.15
N THR A 82 -25.64 -10.21 4.11
CA THR A 82 -26.09 -10.87 2.87
C THR A 82 -26.46 -12.33 3.14
N TYR A 83 -27.64 -12.79 2.71
CA TYR A 83 -28.15 -14.11 3.12
C TYR A 83 -28.09 -15.21 2.05
N ASN A 84 -28.41 -14.89 0.79
CA ASN A 84 -28.58 -15.91 -0.25
C ASN A 84 -27.36 -16.01 -1.18
N ASP A 85 -26.79 -17.20 -1.34
CA ASP A 85 -25.68 -17.43 -2.27
C ASP A 85 -26.05 -17.16 -3.73
N ALA A 86 -25.04 -16.72 -4.50
CA ALA A 86 -25.12 -16.41 -5.92
C ALA A 86 -26.26 -15.43 -6.25
N LYS A 87 -26.31 -14.30 -5.54
CA LYS A 87 -27.31 -13.24 -5.73
C LYS A 87 -26.70 -11.85 -5.85
N HIS A 88 -27.47 -10.96 -6.47
CA HIS A 88 -27.27 -9.52 -6.44
C HIS A 88 -28.03 -8.93 -5.25
N PHE A 89 -27.32 -8.20 -4.41
CA PHE A 89 -27.87 -7.50 -3.25
C PHE A 89 -27.96 -6.02 -3.60
N ALA A 90 -29.11 -5.40 -3.41
CA ALA A 90 -29.33 -3.98 -3.71
C ALA A 90 -30.28 -3.37 -2.67
N ILE A 91 -29.75 -2.51 -1.81
CA ILE A 91 -30.50 -1.80 -0.78
C ILE A 91 -29.96 -0.37 -0.66
N SER A 92 -30.83 0.60 -0.38
CA SER A 92 -30.43 2.01 -0.29
C SER A 92 -31.17 2.73 0.82
N ALA A 93 -30.53 3.72 1.42
CA ALA A 93 -31.12 4.63 2.39
C ALA A 93 -31.04 6.06 1.87
N LYS A 94 -32.06 6.86 2.22
CA LYS A 94 -32.12 8.27 1.85
C LYS A 94 -31.39 9.11 2.89
N ILE A 95 -30.52 9.99 2.44
CA ILE A 95 -29.83 11.00 3.24
C ILE A 95 -30.69 12.27 3.21
N THR A 96 -31.08 12.77 4.38
CA THR A 96 -31.95 13.95 4.50
C THR A 96 -31.39 14.88 5.60
N PRO A 97 -31.04 16.13 5.27
CA PRO A 97 -31.13 16.78 3.95
C PRO A 97 -30.14 16.19 2.92
N GLU A 98 -30.33 16.51 1.64
CA GLU A 98 -29.27 16.24 0.65
C GLU A 98 -28.03 17.07 1.01
N PHE A 99 -26.84 16.50 0.84
CA PHE A 99 -25.60 17.17 1.24
C PHE A 99 -24.64 17.36 0.06
N SER A 100 -23.77 18.35 0.20
CA SER A 100 -22.65 18.61 -0.70
C SER A 100 -21.41 18.85 0.15
N ASN A 101 -20.28 18.29 -0.30
CA ASN A 101 -18.99 18.48 0.36
C ASN A 101 -18.27 19.77 -0.08
N LYS A 102 -18.95 20.70 -0.75
CA LYS A 102 -18.34 21.98 -1.10
C LYS A 102 -17.87 22.75 0.14
N ASN A 103 -16.62 23.20 0.11
CA ASN A 103 -15.90 23.92 1.17
C ASN A 103 -15.73 23.14 2.49
N ARG A 104 -15.86 21.81 2.47
CA ARG A 104 -15.72 20.97 3.66
C ARG A 104 -15.06 19.63 3.33
N THR A 105 -14.51 19.00 4.34
CA THR A 105 -14.01 17.62 4.20
C THR A 105 -15.20 16.68 4.07
N LEU A 106 -15.05 15.64 3.25
CA LEU A 106 -15.97 14.51 3.18
C LEU A 106 -15.29 13.31 3.81
N VAL A 107 -15.93 12.72 4.81
CA VAL A 107 -15.54 11.44 5.39
C VAL A 107 -16.62 10.42 5.06
N VAL A 108 -16.23 9.29 4.50
CA VAL A 108 -17.10 8.14 4.23
C VAL A 108 -16.48 6.93 4.92
N GLN A 109 -17.17 6.38 5.90
CA GLN A 109 -16.69 5.29 6.73
C GLN A 109 -17.77 4.21 6.85
N TYR A 110 -17.36 2.95 6.85
CA TYR A 110 -18.23 1.86 7.26
C TYR A 110 -17.39 0.65 7.69
N SER A 111 -18.00 -0.24 8.46
CA SER A 111 -17.42 -1.53 8.78
C SER A 111 -18.02 -2.63 7.92
N ILE A 112 -17.18 -3.59 7.54
CA ILE A 112 -17.62 -4.82 6.90
C ILE A 112 -16.89 -6.01 7.48
N LYS A 113 -17.62 -7.11 7.67
CA LYS A 113 -17.09 -8.40 8.08
C LYS A 113 -17.41 -9.44 7.02
N PHE A 114 -16.37 -10.06 6.47
CA PHE A 114 -16.52 -11.25 5.62
C PHE A 114 -16.51 -12.50 6.49
N GLU A 115 -17.65 -12.77 7.13
CA GLU A 115 -17.79 -13.94 8.02
C GLU A 115 -17.65 -15.27 7.25
N GLN A 116 -18.07 -15.27 5.99
CA GLN A 116 -17.95 -16.39 5.07
C GLN A 116 -16.59 -16.41 4.37
N ASP A 117 -16.16 -17.58 3.89
CA ASP A 117 -15.06 -17.68 2.93
C ASP A 117 -15.48 -17.06 1.60
N ILE A 118 -15.33 -15.75 1.47
CA ILE A 118 -15.72 -15.04 0.26
C ILE A 118 -14.76 -15.38 -0.87
N GLU A 119 -15.25 -16.16 -1.84
CA GLU A 119 -14.47 -16.51 -3.03
C GLU A 119 -14.55 -15.42 -4.10
N CYS A 120 -15.77 -14.94 -4.35
CA CYS A 120 -16.01 -13.84 -5.27
C CYS A 120 -17.25 -13.03 -4.85
N GLY A 121 -17.05 -11.76 -4.51
CA GLY A 121 -18.10 -10.81 -4.24
C GLY A 121 -17.61 -9.43 -3.79
N GLY A 122 -18.46 -8.44 -3.99
CA GLY A 122 -18.24 -7.07 -3.56
C GLY A 122 -18.62 -6.84 -2.11
N GLY A 123 -17.95 -5.88 -1.48
CA GLY A 123 -18.22 -5.39 -0.14
C GLY A 123 -18.26 -3.86 -0.07
N TYR A 124 -18.50 -3.19 -1.19
CA TYR A 124 -18.47 -1.72 -1.32
C TYR A 124 -19.83 -1.05 -1.18
N ILE A 125 -19.80 0.24 -0.84
CA ILE A 125 -20.95 1.13 -0.82
C ILE A 125 -20.88 2.16 -1.96
N LYS A 126 -22.03 2.75 -2.31
CA LYS A 126 -22.18 3.79 -3.32
C LYS A 126 -22.88 5.00 -2.72
N LEU A 127 -22.38 6.19 -3.00
CA LEU A 127 -23.07 7.46 -2.78
C LEU A 127 -23.76 7.88 -4.07
N LEU A 128 -25.07 8.09 -4.02
CA LEU A 128 -25.88 8.36 -5.20
C LEU A 128 -26.34 9.83 -5.21
N SER A 129 -26.22 10.47 -6.36
CA SER A 129 -26.69 11.83 -6.60
C SER A 129 -28.01 11.88 -7.35
N GLY A 130 -28.72 13.01 -7.20
CA GLY A 130 -29.97 13.28 -7.91
C GLY A 130 -31.15 12.42 -7.45
N TYR A 131 -32.18 12.32 -8.29
CA TYR A 131 -33.35 11.50 -8.01
C TYR A 131 -33.11 10.04 -8.41
N VAL A 132 -32.98 9.17 -7.41
CA VAL A 132 -32.88 7.72 -7.60
C VAL A 132 -34.20 7.07 -7.19
N ASN A 133 -34.76 6.26 -8.10
CA ASN A 133 -35.83 5.35 -7.72
C ASN A 133 -35.21 4.16 -6.95
N GLN A 134 -35.23 4.23 -5.62
CA GLN A 134 -34.67 3.21 -4.72
C GLN A 134 -35.20 1.78 -5.01
N LYS A 135 -36.43 1.65 -5.53
CA LYS A 135 -37.00 0.34 -5.92
C LYS A 135 -36.43 -0.23 -7.21
N LYS A 136 -35.78 0.59 -8.02
CA LYS A 136 -35.08 0.18 -9.25
C LYS A 136 -33.56 0.29 -9.11
N PHE A 137 -33.05 0.56 -7.91
CA PHE A 137 -31.61 0.69 -7.65
C PHE A 137 -30.88 -0.61 -8.01
N GLY A 138 -29.78 -0.50 -8.76
CA GLY A 138 -29.01 -1.62 -9.28
C GLY A 138 -27.69 -1.16 -9.91
N GLY A 139 -26.98 -2.08 -10.57
CA GLY A 139 -25.62 -1.85 -11.09
C GLY A 139 -25.45 -0.63 -11.98
N ASP A 140 -26.42 -0.36 -12.86
CA ASP A 140 -26.36 0.75 -13.82
C ASP A 140 -26.83 2.09 -13.25
N THR A 141 -27.18 2.15 -11.95
CA THR A 141 -27.62 3.40 -11.32
C THR A 141 -26.44 4.36 -11.20
N PRO A 142 -26.53 5.59 -11.72
CA PRO A 142 -25.47 6.59 -11.57
C PRO A 142 -25.14 6.85 -10.09
N TYR A 143 -23.85 6.91 -9.78
CA TYR A 143 -23.33 7.20 -8.46
C TYR A 143 -22.30 8.32 -8.54
N SER A 144 -22.12 9.07 -7.46
CA SER A 144 -21.07 10.08 -7.33
C SER A 144 -19.75 9.46 -6.86
N PHE A 145 -19.84 8.43 -6.02
CA PHE A 145 -18.70 7.79 -5.39
C PHE A 145 -18.99 6.32 -5.10
N MET A 146 -18.02 5.43 -5.32
CA MET A 146 -18.07 4.02 -4.92
C MET A 146 -16.79 3.69 -4.16
N PHE A 147 -16.94 3.08 -2.99
CA PHE A 147 -15.82 2.80 -2.09
C PHE A 147 -15.99 1.49 -1.34
N GLY A 148 -14.94 0.67 -1.34
CA GLY A 148 -14.90 -0.55 -0.53
C GLY A 148 -14.19 -1.73 -1.17
N PRO A 149 -14.04 -2.84 -0.41
CA PRO A 149 -13.35 -4.03 -0.88
C PRO A 149 -14.17 -4.78 -1.94
N ASP A 150 -13.46 -5.41 -2.87
CA ASP A 150 -13.98 -6.31 -3.89
C ASP A 150 -13.00 -7.47 -4.05
N ILE A 151 -13.49 -8.65 -3.69
CA ILE A 151 -12.69 -9.87 -3.63
C ILE A 151 -13.25 -10.80 -4.68
N CYS A 152 -12.44 -11.23 -5.65
CA CYS A 152 -12.79 -12.25 -6.62
C CYS A 152 -11.58 -13.11 -7.01
N GLY A 153 -11.54 -14.31 -6.44
CA GLY A 153 -10.46 -15.28 -6.58
C GLY A 153 -9.14 -14.81 -5.96
N THR A 154 -8.04 -15.37 -6.44
CA THR A 154 -6.70 -14.98 -5.99
C THR A 154 -6.18 -13.72 -6.69
N GLN A 155 -6.80 -13.31 -7.79
CA GLN A 155 -6.30 -12.23 -8.66
C GLN A 155 -6.92 -10.87 -8.35
N THR A 156 -8.14 -10.83 -7.80
CA THR A 156 -8.86 -9.58 -7.52
C THR A 156 -9.07 -9.46 -6.01
N LYS A 157 -8.28 -8.63 -5.35
CA LYS A 157 -8.41 -8.30 -3.92
C LYS A 157 -8.24 -6.80 -3.76
N LYS A 158 -9.16 -6.06 -4.37
CA LYS A 158 -8.98 -4.62 -4.59
C LYS A 158 -9.89 -3.82 -3.68
N LEU A 159 -9.36 -2.74 -3.12
CA LEU A 159 -10.13 -1.70 -2.48
C LEU A 159 -10.48 -0.66 -3.54
N HIS A 160 -11.73 -0.69 -4.01
CA HIS A 160 -12.23 0.27 -4.98
C HIS A 160 -12.33 1.65 -4.36
N VAL A 161 -11.83 2.65 -5.09
CA VAL A 161 -12.08 4.07 -4.86
C VAL A 161 -12.38 4.69 -6.21
N ILE A 162 -13.67 4.84 -6.53
CA ILE A 162 -14.14 5.28 -7.84
C ILE A 162 -14.91 6.58 -7.68
N LEU A 163 -14.45 7.63 -8.36
CA LEU A 163 -15.06 8.95 -8.36
C LEU A 163 -15.77 9.18 -9.69
N SER A 164 -16.99 9.73 -9.64
CA SER A 164 -17.72 10.10 -10.85
C SER A 164 -17.54 11.58 -11.16
N TYR A 165 -17.02 11.89 -12.34
CA TYR A 165 -16.81 13.24 -12.84
C TYR A 165 -17.44 13.38 -14.22
N GLN A 166 -18.24 14.42 -14.43
CA GLN A 166 -18.96 14.70 -15.68
C GLN A 166 -19.74 13.49 -16.28
N GLY A 167 -20.20 12.57 -15.43
CA GLY A 167 -20.98 11.39 -15.86
C GLY A 167 -20.14 10.17 -16.26
N GLN A 168 -18.81 10.24 -16.13
CA GLN A 168 -17.90 9.11 -16.27
C GLN A 168 -17.36 8.68 -14.91
N ASN A 169 -17.01 7.41 -14.77
CA ASN A 169 -16.49 6.83 -13.53
C ASN A 169 -14.99 6.60 -13.67
N TYR A 170 -14.21 7.20 -12.78
CA TYR A 170 -12.76 7.13 -12.76
C TYR A 170 -12.32 6.29 -11.57
N PRO A 171 -11.82 5.06 -11.79
CA PRO A 171 -11.18 4.30 -10.73
C PRO A 171 -9.81 4.90 -10.39
N ILE A 172 -9.40 4.77 -9.14
CA ILE A 172 -8.05 5.14 -8.69
C ILE A 172 -7.00 4.32 -9.46
N LYS A 173 -5.89 4.97 -9.85
CA LYS A 173 -4.77 4.34 -10.57
C LYS A 173 -3.98 3.37 -9.70
N LYS A 174 -3.93 3.65 -8.40
CA LYS A 174 -3.18 2.88 -7.41
C LYS A 174 -3.86 1.54 -7.15
N ASP A 175 -3.08 0.47 -7.08
CA ASP A 175 -3.60 -0.86 -6.75
C ASP A 175 -3.67 -1.03 -5.23
N LEU A 176 -4.85 -0.73 -4.66
CA LEU A 176 -5.09 -0.82 -3.23
C LEU A 176 -5.58 -2.21 -2.85
N GLN A 177 -4.90 -2.86 -1.92
CA GLN A 177 -5.26 -4.19 -1.43
C GLN A 177 -6.23 -4.11 -0.25
N CYS A 178 -7.25 -4.98 -0.22
CA CYS A 178 -8.19 -5.09 0.89
C CYS A 178 -7.77 -6.18 1.89
N GLU A 179 -8.29 -6.09 3.11
CA GLU A 179 -8.10 -7.14 4.12
C GLU A 179 -8.95 -8.38 3.74
N THR A 180 -8.40 -9.56 4.01
CA THR A 180 -9.01 -10.84 3.57
C THR A 180 -9.23 -11.85 4.69
N ASP A 181 -9.10 -11.42 5.95
CA ASP A 181 -9.48 -12.25 7.08
C ASP A 181 -11.00 -12.24 7.31
N LYS A 182 -11.46 -12.89 8.38
CA LYS A 182 -12.89 -13.05 8.71
C LYS A 182 -13.36 -12.16 9.87
N LEU A 183 -12.54 -11.18 10.24
CA LEU A 183 -12.84 -10.21 11.29
C LEU A 183 -13.52 -8.99 10.69
N THR A 184 -14.00 -8.12 11.57
CA THR A 184 -14.58 -6.84 11.19
C THR A 184 -13.47 -5.85 10.85
N HIS A 185 -13.56 -5.22 9.68
CA HIS A 185 -12.65 -4.15 9.26
C HIS A 185 -13.40 -2.88 8.96
N PHE A 186 -12.79 -1.74 9.32
CA PHE A 186 -13.30 -0.42 8.96
C PHE A 186 -12.57 0.10 7.73
N TYR A 187 -13.33 0.60 6.76
CA TYR A 187 -12.83 1.29 5.60
C TYR A 187 -13.26 2.75 5.68
N THR A 188 -12.30 3.67 5.66
CA THR A 188 -12.54 5.11 5.79
C THR A 188 -11.87 5.85 4.63
N PHE A 189 -12.65 6.63 3.90
CA PHE A 189 -12.17 7.53 2.86
C PHE A 189 -12.39 8.97 3.31
N ILE A 190 -11.35 9.79 3.19
CA ILE A 190 -11.36 11.20 3.55
C ILE A 190 -10.98 11.99 2.30
N LEU A 191 -11.81 12.94 1.87
CA LEU A 191 -11.56 13.86 0.77
C LEU A 191 -11.65 15.30 1.26
N ARG A 192 -10.58 16.07 1.05
CA ARG A 192 -10.43 17.44 1.59
C ARG A 192 -10.68 18.50 0.51
N PRO A 193 -10.95 19.76 0.89
CA PRO A 193 -11.19 20.86 -0.06
C PRO A 193 -10.02 21.22 -0.99
N ASP A 194 -8.81 20.78 -0.67
CA ASP A 194 -7.62 20.95 -1.52
C ASP A 194 -7.45 19.82 -2.55
N ALA A 195 -8.49 18.99 -2.72
CA ALA A 195 -8.49 17.77 -3.54
C ALA A 195 -7.45 16.72 -3.11
N SER A 196 -6.94 16.80 -1.87
CA SER A 196 -6.20 15.72 -1.25
C SER A 196 -7.14 14.67 -0.65
N TYR A 197 -6.70 13.41 -0.65
CA TYR A 197 -7.45 12.32 -0.04
C TYR A 197 -6.58 11.46 0.87
N SER A 198 -7.22 10.76 1.80
CA SER A 198 -6.63 9.68 2.60
C SER A 198 -7.56 8.47 2.61
N VAL A 199 -6.99 7.27 2.50
CA VAL A 199 -7.67 5.99 2.69
C VAL A 199 -7.11 5.35 3.95
N LEU A 200 -7.96 5.11 4.93
CA LEU A 200 -7.62 4.41 6.16
C LEU A 200 -8.33 3.06 6.19
N VAL A 201 -7.63 2.06 6.71
CA VAL A 201 -8.19 0.77 7.07
C VAL A 201 -7.88 0.53 8.55
N ASP A 202 -8.90 0.22 9.36
CA ASP A 202 -8.76 0.02 10.81
C ASP A 202 -8.05 1.20 11.52
N ASN A 203 -8.44 2.44 11.21
CA ASN A 203 -7.81 3.69 11.68
C ASN A 203 -6.33 3.89 11.30
N ARG A 204 -5.76 3.04 10.42
CA ARG A 204 -4.38 3.19 9.92
C ARG A 204 -4.42 3.74 8.51
N GLU A 205 -3.71 4.84 8.26
CA GLU A 205 -3.56 5.39 6.90
C GLU A 205 -2.80 4.37 6.03
N ARG A 206 -3.46 3.95 4.95
CA ARG A 206 -2.91 3.00 3.97
C ARG A 206 -2.44 3.71 2.73
N GLU A 207 -3.14 4.77 2.35
CA GLU A 207 -2.85 5.54 1.15
C GLU A 207 -3.24 7.00 1.35
N SER A 208 -2.49 7.90 0.74
CA SER A 208 -2.82 9.32 0.65
C SER A 208 -2.29 9.92 -0.65
N GLY A 209 -2.91 11.00 -1.11
CA GLY A 209 -2.53 11.61 -2.38
C GLY A 209 -3.47 12.70 -2.83
N THR A 210 -3.52 12.94 -4.14
CA THR A 210 -4.32 14.03 -4.73
C THR A 210 -5.14 13.54 -5.91
N MET A 211 -6.31 14.14 -6.13
CA MET A 211 -7.16 13.81 -7.28
C MET A 211 -6.49 14.09 -8.63
N TYR A 212 -5.59 15.08 -8.68
CA TYR A 212 -4.85 15.45 -9.89
C TYR A 212 -3.88 14.37 -10.38
N THR A 213 -3.34 13.56 -9.48
CA THR A 213 -2.32 12.55 -9.83
C THR A 213 -2.89 11.14 -9.89
N ASP A 214 -3.81 10.83 -8.98
CA ASP A 214 -4.17 9.44 -8.67
C ASP A 214 -5.43 8.97 -9.41
N TRP A 215 -6.10 9.86 -10.15
CA TRP A 215 -7.14 9.55 -11.12
C TRP A 215 -6.83 10.16 -12.49
N ASP A 216 -7.44 9.63 -13.55
CA ASP A 216 -7.38 10.18 -14.91
C ASP A 216 -8.56 11.12 -15.20
N ILE A 217 -8.88 12.02 -14.25
CA ILE A 217 -10.00 12.96 -14.39
C ILE A 217 -9.63 14.15 -15.28
N LEU A 218 -8.53 14.82 -14.96
CA LEU A 218 -8.00 15.94 -15.73
C LEU A 218 -6.75 15.50 -16.49
N PRO A 219 -6.48 16.07 -17.68
CA PRO A 219 -5.24 15.80 -18.39
C PRO A 219 -4.03 16.32 -17.59
N PRO A 220 -2.80 15.84 -17.85
CA PRO A 220 -1.63 16.28 -17.10
C PRO A 220 -1.34 17.76 -17.36
N PRO A 221 -0.87 18.52 -16.35
CA PRO A 221 -0.60 19.96 -16.51
C PRO A 221 0.57 20.24 -17.45
N LYS A 222 1.49 19.28 -17.62
CA LYS A 222 2.67 19.40 -18.50
C LYS A 222 2.78 18.21 -19.43
N ILE A 223 3.12 18.50 -20.69
CA ILE A 223 3.38 17.50 -21.73
C ILE A 223 4.77 17.73 -22.33
N LYS A 224 5.36 16.68 -22.94
CA LYS A 224 6.63 16.84 -23.66
C LYS A 224 6.38 17.60 -24.95
N ASP A 225 7.24 18.56 -25.25
CA ASP A 225 7.17 19.30 -26.52
C ASP A 225 7.59 18.39 -27.68
N THR A 226 6.61 17.87 -28.40
CA THR A 226 6.84 17.01 -29.57
C THR A 226 7.48 17.76 -30.75
N LYS A 227 7.45 19.10 -30.74
CA LYS A 227 8.07 19.95 -31.77
C LYS A 227 9.50 20.35 -31.42
N ALA A 228 9.93 20.16 -30.18
CA ALA A 228 11.29 20.48 -29.75
C ALA A 228 12.30 19.59 -30.46
N LYS A 229 13.29 20.22 -31.10
CA LYS A 229 14.44 19.55 -31.72
C LYS A 229 15.69 19.80 -30.91
N LYS A 230 16.60 18.82 -30.91
CA LYS A 230 17.93 18.98 -30.33
C LYS A 230 18.61 20.18 -31.02
N PRO A 231 19.05 21.21 -30.27
CA PRO A 231 19.78 22.32 -30.85
C PRO A 231 21.07 21.82 -31.54
N ALA A 232 21.42 22.41 -32.68
CA ALA A 232 22.61 22.00 -33.44
C ALA A 232 23.92 22.22 -32.66
N ASP A 233 23.93 23.18 -31.76
CA ASP A 233 25.04 23.53 -30.86
C ASP A 233 25.04 22.70 -29.56
N TRP A 234 24.17 21.71 -29.42
CA TRP A 234 24.09 20.85 -28.24
C TRP A 234 25.02 19.65 -28.34
N ASP A 235 26.17 19.73 -27.68
CA ASP A 235 27.10 18.61 -27.60
C ASP A 235 26.75 17.68 -26.41
N ASP A 236 26.31 16.47 -26.73
CA ASP A 236 26.00 15.40 -25.79
C ASP A 236 27.15 14.39 -25.64
N ARG A 237 28.31 14.65 -26.25
CA ARG A 237 29.52 13.84 -26.08
C ARG A 237 30.24 14.32 -24.82
N GLU A 238 30.25 13.48 -23.79
CA GLU A 238 30.97 13.75 -22.54
C GLU A 238 32.49 13.80 -22.74
N TYR A 239 33.00 12.99 -23.68
CA TYR A 239 34.42 12.94 -24.03
C TYR A 239 34.62 13.21 -25.53
N ILE A 240 35.59 14.07 -25.84
CA ILE A 240 36.07 14.34 -27.20
C ILE A 240 37.53 13.95 -27.30
N GLU A 241 38.00 13.70 -28.51
CA GLU A 241 39.44 13.54 -28.74
C GLU A 241 40.15 14.88 -28.53
N ASP A 242 41.28 14.86 -27.82
CA ASP A 242 42.06 16.04 -27.47
C ASP A 242 42.58 16.72 -28.73
N PRO A 243 42.09 17.92 -29.11
CA PRO A 243 42.54 18.58 -30.33
C PRO A 243 44.05 18.84 -30.35
N ASN A 244 44.68 18.93 -29.18
CA ASN A 244 46.11 19.22 -29.00
C ASN A 244 46.98 17.96 -28.90
N ASP A 245 46.39 16.77 -28.79
CA ASP A 245 47.14 15.51 -28.78
C ASP A 245 47.42 15.12 -30.23
N VAL A 246 48.56 15.59 -30.73
CA VAL A 246 49.04 15.29 -32.08
C VAL A 246 49.87 14.01 -32.02
N LYS A 247 49.70 13.16 -33.04
CA LYS A 247 50.50 11.96 -33.20
C LYS A 247 51.99 12.32 -33.31
N PRO A 248 52.87 11.76 -32.45
CA PRO A 248 54.30 12.02 -32.55
C PRO A 248 54.87 11.58 -33.89
N GLU A 249 55.80 12.37 -34.43
CA GLU A 249 56.53 12.02 -35.65
C GLU A 249 57.32 10.72 -35.45
N GLY A 250 57.27 9.82 -36.43
CA GLY A 250 57.94 8.51 -36.36
C GLY A 250 57.23 7.42 -35.54
N TYR A 251 56.06 7.70 -34.93
CA TYR A 251 55.31 6.69 -34.15
C TYR A 251 54.91 5.47 -34.99
N ASP A 252 54.51 5.66 -36.25
CA ASP A 252 54.16 4.56 -37.18
C ASP A 252 55.38 3.82 -37.73
N SER A 253 56.55 4.44 -37.63
CA SER A 253 57.80 3.87 -38.12
C SER A 253 58.43 2.91 -37.08
N ILE A 254 57.87 2.81 -35.87
CA ILE A 254 58.32 1.86 -34.85
C ILE A 254 57.84 0.46 -35.25
N PRO A 255 58.74 -0.48 -35.61
CA PRO A 255 58.35 -1.81 -36.01
C PRO A 255 57.79 -2.59 -34.82
N ARG A 256 56.79 -3.44 -35.07
CA ARG A 256 56.16 -4.30 -34.05
C ARG A 256 57.15 -5.31 -33.45
N GLU A 257 58.12 -5.74 -34.24
CA GLU A 257 59.14 -6.70 -33.86
C GLU A 257 60.53 -6.16 -34.20
N ILE A 258 61.49 -6.37 -33.31
CA ILE A 258 62.90 -6.06 -33.51
C ILE A 258 63.71 -7.35 -33.38
N PRO A 259 64.88 -7.47 -34.04
CA PRO A 259 65.76 -8.60 -33.81
C PRO A 259 66.20 -8.66 -32.34
N ASP A 260 66.26 -9.86 -31.76
CA ASP A 260 66.62 -10.06 -30.35
C ASP A 260 68.08 -9.66 -30.13
N PRO A 261 68.37 -8.61 -29.33
CA PRO A 261 69.73 -8.17 -29.08
C PRO A 261 70.54 -9.17 -28.23
N LYS A 262 69.89 -10.19 -27.64
CA LYS A 262 70.54 -11.27 -26.90
C LYS A 262 70.70 -12.54 -27.71
N ALA A 263 70.12 -12.62 -28.90
CA ALA A 263 70.34 -13.75 -29.78
C ALA A 263 71.81 -13.73 -30.23
N LYS A 264 72.48 -14.86 -30.02
CA LYS A 264 73.80 -15.14 -30.57
C LYS A 264 73.65 -16.24 -31.60
N GLU A 265 74.46 -16.15 -32.63
CA GLU A 265 74.61 -17.23 -33.59
C GLU A 265 75.04 -18.50 -32.84
N PRO A 266 74.37 -19.64 -33.07
CA PRO A 266 74.80 -20.92 -32.52
C PRO A 266 76.21 -21.28 -33.02
N ASP A 267 77.03 -21.88 -32.16
CA ASP A 267 78.41 -22.26 -32.53
C ASP A 267 78.47 -23.32 -33.65
N ASP A 268 77.36 -24.03 -33.90
CA ASP A 268 77.23 -25.07 -34.92
C ASP A 268 76.54 -24.57 -36.21
N TRP A 269 76.43 -23.24 -36.43
CA TRP A 269 75.79 -22.67 -37.62
C TRP A 269 76.73 -22.68 -38.84
N ASP A 270 76.26 -23.16 -39.99
CA ASP A 270 77.03 -23.19 -41.24
C ASP A 270 76.39 -22.26 -42.30
N GLU A 271 77.04 -21.15 -42.65
CA GLU A 271 76.50 -20.18 -43.61
C GLU A 271 76.37 -20.71 -45.05
N GLU A 272 77.12 -21.74 -45.47
CA GLU A 272 77.00 -22.35 -46.81
C GLU A 272 75.77 -23.25 -46.91
N GLU A 273 75.42 -23.97 -45.85
CA GLU A 273 74.30 -24.94 -45.81
C GLU A 273 72.99 -24.31 -45.28
N ASP A 274 73.05 -23.48 -44.23
CA ASP A 274 71.88 -22.90 -43.54
C ASP A 274 71.57 -21.44 -43.94
N GLY A 275 72.51 -20.77 -44.63
CA GLY A 275 72.41 -19.39 -45.10
C GLY A 275 72.78 -18.33 -44.03
N ILE A 276 72.67 -17.04 -44.41
CA ILE A 276 73.03 -15.91 -43.53
C ILE A 276 72.17 -15.94 -42.27
N TRP A 277 72.80 -16.15 -41.11
CA TRP A 277 72.12 -16.17 -39.82
C TRP A 277 71.38 -14.85 -39.57
N ARG A 278 70.14 -14.94 -39.08
CA ARG A 278 69.34 -13.78 -38.69
C ARG A 278 68.83 -13.95 -37.26
N PRO A 279 69.04 -12.97 -36.37
CA PRO A 279 68.54 -13.04 -35.01
C PRO A 279 67.02 -13.21 -34.99
N SER A 280 66.53 -14.03 -34.06
CA SER A 280 65.08 -14.22 -33.86
C SER A 280 64.41 -12.88 -33.55
N LYS A 281 63.20 -12.66 -34.07
CA LYS A 281 62.47 -11.42 -33.85
C LYS A 281 61.71 -11.50 -32.52
N ILE A 282 61.88 -10.50 -31.66
CA ILE A 282 61.13 -10.33 -30.43
C ILE A 282 60.19 -9.13 -30.52
N PRO A 283 59.09 -9.11 -29.74
CA PRO A 283 58.21 -7.95 -29.67
C PRO A 283 58.98 -6.70 -29.24
N ASN A 284 58.85 -5.61 -30.01
CA ASN A 284 59.53 -4.36 -29.71
C ASN A 284 58.86 -3.68 -28.49
N PRO A 285 59.57 -3.51 -27.35
CA PRO A 285 58.99 -2.85 -26.18
C PRO A 285 58.57 -1.39 -26.42
N ALA A 286 59.14 -0.73 -27.44
CA ALA A 286 58.78 0.62 -27.84
C ALA A 286 57.50 0.70 -28.68
N TYR A 287 57.01 -0.41 -29.24
CA TYR A 287 55.78 -0.43 -30.05
C TYR A 287 54.54 -0.44 -29.14
N LYS A 288 53.84 0.70 -29.08
CA LYS A 288 52.66 0.90 -28.22
C LYS A 288 51.33 0.60 -28.92
N GLY A 289 51.36 -0.07 -30.08
CA GLY A 289 50.17 -0.34 -30.89
C GLY A 289 49.70 0.88 -31.70
N PRO A 290 48.59 0.77 -32.46
CA PRO A 290 48.08 1.86 -33.29
C PRO A 290 47.78 3.10 -32.44
N TRP A 291 48.29 4.26 -32.86
CA TRP A 291 48.08 5.51 -32.13
C TRP A 291 46.58 5.85 -32.07
N LYS A 292 46.10 6.17 -30.87
CA LYS A 292 44.75 6.68 -30.64
C LYS A 292 44.85 7.98 -29.88
N ARG A 293 44.13 8.99 -30.34
CA ARG A 293 44.10 10.29 -29.68
C ARG A 293 43.54 10.17 -28.27
N LYS A 294 44.16 10.86 -27.31
CA LYS A 294 43.65 10.93 -25.92
C LYS A 294 42.24 11.49 -25.91
N LYS A 295 41.38 10.94 -25.05
CA LYS A 295 40.04 11.46 -24.81
C LYS A 295 40.08 12.43 -23.63
N ILE A 296 39.63 13.65 -23.84
CA ILE A 296 39.47 14.67 -22.80
C ILE A 296 37.99 14.94 -22.55
N LYS A 297 37.66 15.44 -21.36
CA LYS A 297 36.31 15.89 -21.06
C LYS A 297 35.96 17.06 -21.97
N ASN A 298 34.81 16.99 -22.61
CA ASN A 298 34.35 18.02 -23.53
C ASN A 298 33.91 19.26 -22.75
N PRO A 299 34.58 20.42 -22.90
CA PRO A 299 34.18 21.65 -22.22
C PRO A 299 32.79 22.14 -22.63
N ASN A 300 32.32 21.75 -23.82
CA ASN A 300 31.00 22.12 -24.36
C ASN A 300 29.90 21.09 -24.06
N TYR A 301 30.16 20.08 -23.23
CA TYR A 301 29.16 19.08 -22.88
C TYR A 301 28.01 19.69 -22.09
N LYS A 302 26.82 19.73 -22.70
CA LYS A 302 25.59 20.28 -22.09
C LYS A 302 24.73 19.20 -21.42
N GLY A 303 25.21 17.96 -21.36
CA GLY A 303 24.42 16.81 -20.91
C GLY A 303 23.69 16.11 -22.06
N LYS A 304 23.08 14.96 -21.78
CA LYS A 304 22.18 14.31 -22.76
C LYS A 304 20.95 15.20 -22.96
N TRP A 305 20.71 15.59 -24.21
CA TRP A 305 19.53 16.39 -24.56
C TRP A 305 18.26 15.64 -24.16
N LYS A 306 17.33 16.35 -23.49
CA LYS A 306 16.01 15.85 -23.12
C LYS A 306 14.96 16.79 -23.70
N THR A 307 13.88 16.22 -24.22
CA THR A 307 12.73 16.99 -24.69
C THR A 307 12.18 17.85 -23.53
N PRO A 308 12.01 19.17 -23.73
CA PRO A 308 11.47 20.04 -22.70
C PRO A 308 10.00 19.70 -22.40
N TRP A 309 9.57 20.00 -21.18
CA TRP A 309 8.17 19.95 -20.78
C TRP A 309 7.55 21.34 -21.00
N ILE A 310 6.41 21.37 -21.68
CA ILE A 310 5.59 22.57 -21.92
C ILE A 310 4.26 22.42 -21.21
N ASP A 311 3.61 23.55 -20.93
CA ASP A 311 2.26 23.55 -20.38
C ASP A 311 1.30 22.93 -21.39
N ASN A 312 0.39 22.09 -20.88
CA ASN A 312 -0.57 21.38 -21.71
C ASN A 312 -1.72 22.32 -22.10
N PRO A 313 -1.93 22.64 -23.38
CA PRO A 313 -3.02 23.53 -23.80
C PRO A 313 -4.42 22.94 -23.53
N GLU A 314 -4.52 21.62 -23.35
CA GLU A 314 -5.77 20.93 -23.01
C GLU A 314 -6.02 20.89 -21.49
N PHE A 315 -5.07 21.34 -20.66
CA PHE A 315 -5.26 21.40 -19.22
C PHE A 315 -6.00 22.66 -18.81
N GLU A 316 -7.17 22.47 -18.23
CA GLU A 316 -7.94 23.48 -17.52
C GLU A 316 -8.12 23.02 -16.07
N ASP A 317 -7.77 23.90 -15.14
CA ASP A 317 -7.86 23.59 -13.71
C ASP A 317 -9.31 23.69 -13.23
N ASP A 318 -9.72 22.75 -12.38
CA ASP A 318 -11.06 22.73 -11.78
C ASP A 318 -10.92 22.89 -10.25
N PRO A 319 -11.15 24.09 -9.69
CA PRO A 319 -11.03 24.32 -8.26
C PRO A 319 -12.09 23.54 -7.44
N ASP A 320 -13.17 23.09 -8.09
CA ASP A 320 -14.23 22.29 -7.48
C ASP A 320 -14.05 20.79 -7.80
N LEU A 321 -12.87 20.34 -8.25
CA LEU A 321 -12.58 18.93 -8.59
C LEU A 321 -12.95 17.93 -7.47
N TYR A 322 -12.78 18.33 -6.21
CA TYR A 322 -13.12 17.53 -5.02
C TYR A 322 -14.62 17.49 -4.71
N VAL A 323 -15.41 18.40 -5.29
CA VAL A 323 -16.83 18.54 -4.99
C VAL A 323 -17.60 17.44 -5.71
N LEU A 324 -18.12 16.50 -4.94
CA LEU A 324 -19.00 15.47 -5.48
C LEU A 324 -20.35 16.08 -5.86
N LYS A 325 -21.01 15.49 -6.86
CA LYS A 325 -22.42 15.83 -7.14
C LYS A 325 -23.26 15.68 -5.86
N PRO A 326 -24.18 16.62 -5.59
CA PRO A 326 -25.02 16.60 -4.40
C PRO A 326 -25.61 15.20 -4.13
N THR A 327 -25.30 14.67 -2.97
CA THR A 327 -25.56 13.28 -2.61
C THR A 327 -26.84 13.21 -1.79
N LYS A 328 -27.70 12.26 -2.14
CA LYS A 328 -29.05 12.11 -1.57
C LYS A 328 -29.35 10.70 -1.06
N TYR A 329 -28.57 9.71 -1.49
CA TYR A 329 -28.74 8.35 -1.04
C TYR A 329 -27.39 7.68 -0.83
N VAL A 330 -27.35 6.75 0.12
CA VAL A 330 -26.30 5.74 0.23
C VAL A 330 -26.89 4.39 -0.16
N GLY A 331 -26.13 3.57 -0.86
CA GLY A 331 -26.60 2.28 -1.34
C GLY A 331 -25.52 1.21 -1.26
N ILE A 332 -25.95 -0.01 -0.95
CA ILE A 332 -25.15 -1.22 -1.10
C ILE A 332 -25.70 -1.95 -2.31
N GLU A 333 -24.87 -2.06 -3.36
CA GLU A 333 -25.17 -2.85 -4.54
C GLU A 333 -23.98 -3.74 -4.86
N VAL A 334 -24.10 -5.04 -4.57
CA VAL A 334 -23.00 -6.00 -4.70
C VAL A 334 -23.50 -7.34 -5.23
N TRP A 335 -22.66 -8.02 -6.00
CA TRP A 335 -22.83 -9.44 -6.30
C TRP A 335 -21.99 -10.26 -5.31
N GLN A 336 -22.52 -11.38 -4.81
CA GLN A 336 -21.74 -12.33 -4.01
C GLN A 336 -22.06 -13.78 -4.41
N VAL A 337 -21.01 -14.57 -4.65
CA VAL A 337 -21.12 -16.02 -4.86
C VAL A 337 -21.50 -16.72 -3.56
N LYS A 338 -20.74 -16.47 -2.49
CA LYS A 338 -21.05 -16.94 -1.13
C LYS A 338 -21.47 -15.75 -0.29
N ALA A 339 -22.71 -15.78 0.19
CA ALA A 339 -23.26 -14.72 1.03
C ALA A 339 -22.80 -14.89 2.50
N GLY A 340 -22.86 -13.81 3.26
CA GLY A 340 -22.44 -13.76 4.66
C GLY A 340 -21.75 -12.45 5.08
N SER A 341 -21.57 -11.51 4.16
CA SER A 341 -20.95 -10.22 4.48
C SER A 341 -21.88 -9.39 5.33
N ILE A 342 -21.39 -8.92 6.47
CA ILE A 342 -22.12 -8.06 7.40
C ILE A 342 -21.65 -6.63 7.18
N PHE A 343 -22.56 -5.74 6.80
CA PHE A 343 -22.32 -4.30 6.71
C PHE A 343 -22.86 -3.62 7.96
N ASP A 344 -22.07 -2.71 8.53
CA ASP A 344 -22.45 -1.94 9.72
C ASP A 344 -21.71 -0.58 9.78
N ASN A 345 -22.07 0.25 10.77
CA ASN A 345 -21.40 1.49 11.14
C ASN A 345 -21.18 2.46 9.97
N ILE A 346 -22.18 2.62 9.10
CA ILE A 346 -22.09 3.48 7.93
C ILE A 346 -22.19 4.94 8.37
N LEU A 347 -21.11 5.69 8.20
CA LEU A 347 -20.95 7.07 8.61
C LEU A 347 -20.53 7.95 7.43
N ILE A 348 -21.23 9.07 7.26
CA ILE A 348 -20.88 10.14 6.33
C ILE A 348 -20.91 11.45 7.11
N CYS A 349 -19.76 12.10 7.27
CA CYS A 349 -19.61 13.35 8.04
C CYS A 349 -18.51 14.25 7.44
N ASP A 350 -18.24 15.38 8.07
CA ASP A 350 -17.14 16.28 7.70
C ASP A 350 -15.96 16.32 8.68
N ASP A 351 -16.01 15.50 9.74
CA ASP A 351 -14.96 15.44 10.77
C ASP A 351 -14.24 14.06 10.81
N PRO A 352 -12.97 14.01 10.37
CA PRO A 352 -12.14 12.81 10.49
C PRO A 352 -11.90 12.35 11.93
N GLN A 353 -11.95 13.25 12.92
CA GLN A 353 -11.70 12.91 14.31
C GLN A 353 -12.88 12.15 14.91
N TYR A 354 -14.11 12.63 14.69
CA TYR A 354 -15.31 11.88 15.05
C TYR A 354 -15.35 10.49 14.40
N ALA A 355 -14.99 10.37 13.13
CA ALA A 355 -14.93 9.08 12.45
C ALA A 355 -13.93 8.11 13.11
N ARG A 356 -12.76 8.61 13.52
CA ARG A 356 -11.77 7.82 14.26
C ARG A 356 -12.32 7.30 15.59
N GLU A 357 -13.03 8.15 16.33
CA GLU A 357 -13.64 7.81 17.63
C GLU A 357 -14.68 6.70 17.50
N VAL A 358 -15.49 6.71 16.43
CA VAL A 358 -16.46 5.61 16.16
C VAL A 358 -15.76 4.27 15.98
N VAL A 359 -14.62 4.23 15.27
CA VAL A 359 -13.84 3.00 15.11
C VAL A 359 -13.25 2.55 16.44
N GLU A 360 -12.72 3.48 17.24
CA GLU A 360 -12.13 3.18 18.54
C GLU A 360 -13.16 2.61 19.52
N ASP A 361 -14.39 3.14 19.52
CA ASP A 361 -15.51 2.66 20.33
C ASP A 361 -15.86 1.20 19.99
N VAL A 362 -16.06 0.90 18.71
CA VAL A 362 -16.37 -0.47 18.26
C VAL A 362 -15.20 -1.43 18.49
N PHE A 363 -13.97 -0.96 18.31
CA PHE A 363 -12.77 -1.80 18.50
C PHE A 363 -12.44 -2.11 19.97
N GLN A 364 -13.14 -1.55 20.95
CA GLN A 364 -13.04 -1.99 22.34
C GLN A 364 -13.35 -3.49 22.48
N ASN A 365 -14.26 -4.01 21.65
CA ASN A 365 -14.68 -5.42 21.65
C ASN A 365 -13.91 -6.28 20.61
N ARG A 366 -12.86 -5.75 19.96
CA ARG A 366 -12.14 -6.46 18.90
C ARG A 366 -11.48 -7.75 19.37
N GLU A 367 -10.87 -7.75 20.55
CA GLU A 367 -10.23 -8.96 21.09
C GLU A 367 -11.27 -10.03 21.43
N ILE A 368 -12.47 -9.64 21.86
CA ILE A 368 -13.59 -10.56 22.12
C ILE A 368 -14.03 -11.23 20.81
N GLU A 369 -14.19 -10.45 19.73
CA GLU A 369 -14.50 -10.99 18.40
C GLU A 369 -13.44 -12.00 17.95
N LYS A 370 -12.18 -11.67 18.14
CA LYS A 370 -11.05 -12.51 17.73
C LYS A 370 -10.99 -13.82 18.52
N ASP A 371 -11.14 -13.76 19.84
CA ASP A 371 -11.16 -14.95 20.69
C ASP A 371 -12.37 -15.84 20.35
N ALA A 372 -13.54 -15.24 20.13
CA ALA A 372 -14.74 -15.96 19.70
C ALA A 372 -14.55 -16.62 18.32
N PHE A 373 -13.86 -15.95 17.40
CA PHE A 373 -13.51 -16.49 16.09
C PHE A 373 -12.54 -17.68 16.22
N GLU A 374 -11.47 -17.54 17.00
CA GLU A 374 -10.49 -18.61 17.21
C GLU A 374 -11.13 -19.84 17.84
N GLU A 375 -12.05 -19.66 18.79
CA GLU A 375 -12.80 -20.75 19.39
C GLU A 375 -13.76 -21.41 18.40
N ALA A 376 -14.52 -20.63 17.63
CA ALA A 376 -15.40 -21.15 16.58
C ALA A 376 -14.61 -21.96 15.53
N GLU A 377 -13.41 -21.51 15.18
CA GLU A 377 -12.52 -22.17 14.23
C GLU A 377 -11.92 -23.47 14.80
N LYS A 378 -11.56 -23.50 16.10
CA LYS A 378 -11.14 -24.75 16.78
C LYS A 378 -12.26 -25.79 16.78
N VAL A 379 -13.49 -25.38 17.12
CA VAL A 379 -14.66 -26.27 17.10
C VAL A 379 -14.93 -26.79 15.69
N ARG A 380 -14.83 -25.93 14.67
CA ARG A 380 -14.98 -26.34 13.27
C ARG A 380 -13.94 -27.38 12.85
N ARG A 381 -12.66 -27.14 13.16
CA ARG A 381 -11.57 -28.08 12.84
C ARG A 381 -11.74 -29.42 13.55
N ALA A 382 -12.08 -29.42 14.83
CA ALA A 382 -12.33 -30.65 15.58
C ALA A 382 -13.48 -31.47 14.97
N ARG A 383 -14.56 -30.81 14.54
CA ARG A 383 -15.68 -31.46 13.85
C ARG A 383 -15.28 -32.04 12.49
N GLU A 384 -14.51 -31.30 11.69
CA GLU A 384 -14.01 -31.76 10.39
C GLU A 384 -13.06 -32.96 10.54
N GLU A 385 -12.21 -32.96 11.57
CA GLU A 385 -11.35 -34.10 11.90
C GLU A 385 -12.16 -35.33 12.33
N GLU A 386 -13.20 -35.15 13.15
CA GLU A 386 -14.11 -36.23 13.54
C GLU A 386 -14.87 -36.79 12.32
N GLU A 387 -15.39 -35.93 11.43
CA GLU A 387 -16.05 -36.34 10.19
C GLU A 387 -15.09 -37.05 9.24
N ALA A 388 -13.86 -36.56 9.08
CA ALA A 388 -12.83 -37.21 8.27
C ALA A 388 -12.42 -38.58 8.86
N GLN A 389 -12.32 -38.68 10.18
CA GLN A 389 -12.01 -39.94 10.87
C GLN A 389 -13.15 -40.96 10.68
N ARG A 390 -14.41 -40.53 10.84
CA ARG A 390 -15.58 -41.38 10.55
C ARG A 390 -15.59 -41.85 9.10
N ALA A 391 -15.30 -40.96 8.14
CA ALA A 391 -15.22 -41.32 6.72
C ALA A 391 -14.09 -42.33 6.43
N ARG A 392 -12.93 -42.20 7.10
CA ARG A 392 -11.82 -43.17 7.00
C ARG A 392 -12.22 -44.54 7.55
N GLU A 393 -12.82 -44.58 8.74
CA GLU A 393 -13.28 -45.82 9.36
C GLU A 393 -14.36 -46.51 8.53
N GLU A 394 -15.30 -45.75 7.98
CA GLU A 394 -16.32 -46.27 7.06
C GLU A 394 -15.68 -46.79 5.76
N GLY A 395 -14.71 -46.06 5.19
CA GLY A 395 -13.94 -46.48 4.03
C GLY A 395 -13.17 -47.80 4.27
N GLU A 396 -12.57 -47.96 5.45
CA GLU A 396 -11.92 -49.21 5.84
C GLU A 396 -12.90 -50.36 6.03
N LYS A 397 -14.06 -50.13 6.66
CA LYS A 397 -15.13 -51.13 6.79
C LYS A 397 -15.60 -51.60 5.41
N ARG A 398 -15.89 -50.67 4.49
CA ARG A 398 -16.25 -50.97 3.09
C ARG A 398 -15.14 -51.76 2.37
N ARG A 399 -13.87 -51.46 2.62
CA ARG A 399 -12.73 -52.22 2.07
C ARG A 399 -12.66 -53.65 2.60
N LYS A 400 -12.90 -53.85 3.90
CA LYS A 400 -12.94 -55.19 4.54
C LYS A 400 -14.12 -56.02 4.04
N GLU A 401 -15.31 -55.42 3.89
CA GLU A 401 -16.51 -56.08 3.36
C GLU A 401 -16.37 -56.53 1.90
N ARG A 402 -15.67 -55.75 1.06
CA ARG A 402 -15.39 -56.14 -0.34
C ARG A 402 -14.47 -57.36 -0.47
N GLY A 403 -13.84 -57.78 0.63
CA GLY A 403 -13.02 -58.99 0.73
C GLY A 403 -11.73 -58.95 -0.09
N TYR A 404 -10.71 -59.69 0.38
CA TYR A 404 -9.56 -60.09 -0.43
C TYR A 404 -10.03 -61.03 -1.56
N ARG A 405 -10.73 -60.53 -2.58
CA ARG A 405 -10.82 -61.23 -3.86
C ARG A 405 -9.43 -61.14 -4.51
N LYS A 406 -8.61 -62.17 -4.26
CA LYS A 406 -7.37 -62.43 -5.00
C LYS A 406 -7.71 -62.30 -6.50
N PRO A 407 -7.04 -61.43 -7.28
CA PRO A 407 -7.34 -61.30 -8.70
C PRO A 407 -7.18 -62.67 -9.34
N ARG A 408 -8.26 -63.27 -9.85
CA ARG A 408 -8.15 -64.43 -10.73
C ARG A 408 -7.51 -63.90 -12.01
N ARG A 409 -6.20 -64.13 -12.16
CA ARG A 409 -5.49 -63.97 -13.44
C ARG A 409 -6.18 -64.87 -14.48
N ARG A 410 -7.11 -64.32 -15.26
CA ARG A 410 -7.31 -64.75 -16.64
C ARG A 410 -6.38 -63.88 -17.47
N HIS A 411 -5.31 -64.51 -17.93
CA HIS A 411 -4.40 -63.92 -18.91
C HIS A 411 -5.13 -63.99 -20.26
N ASP A 412 -5.73 -62.87 -20.66
CA ASP A 412 -6.19 -62.67 -22.05
C ASP A 412 -5.16 -61.73 -22.73
N PRO A 413 -4.36 -62.20 -23.70
CA PRO A 413 -3.28 -61.41 -24.29
C PRO A 413 -3.69 -60.25 -25.21
N ARG A 414 -4.94 -59.76 -25.18
CA ARG A 414 -5.44 -58.80 -26.20
C ARG A 414 -6.10 -57.50 -25.73
N ASP A 415 -6.03 -57.16 -24.45
CA ASP A 415 -6.46 -55.82 -23.96
C ASP A 415 -5.25 -55.01 -23.44
N TYR A 416 -4.28 -54.75 -24.32
CA TYR A 416 -3.21 -53.79 -24.05
C TYR A 416 -3.48 -52.52 -24.85
N MET A 417 -3.53 -51.39 -24.14
CA MET A 417 -3.88 -50.03 -24.57
C MET A 417 -5.37 -49.67 -24.42
N ASP A 418 -5.76 -49.20 -23.22
CA ASP A 418 -6.58 -47.97 -23.11
C ASP A 418 -6.80 -47.44 -21.68
N ASP A 419 -6.36 -48.11 -20.62
CA ASP A 419 -6.64 -47.66 -19.23
C ASP A 419 -5.41 -47.17 -18.41
N TYR A 420 -4.33 -46.75 -19.08
CA TYR A 420 -3.12 -46.23 -18.43
C TYR A 420 -2.97 -44.70 -18.42
N HIS A 421 -4.06 -43.94 -18.62
CA HIS A 421 -3.95 -42.47 -18.70
C HIS A 421 -4.75 -41.65 -17.67
N VAL A 422 -5.43 -42.26 -16.69
CA VAL A 422 -6.30 -41.47 -15.77
C VAL A 422 -6.06 -41.70 -14.27
N SER A 423 -5.28 -42.70 -13.81
CA SER A 423 -5.16 -42.97 -12.36
C SER A 423 -3.74 -42.86 -11.74
N ILE A 424 -2.69 -42.64 -12.53
CA ILE A 424 -1.31 -42.47 -12.00
C ILE A 424 -0.84 -41.01 -12.07
N SER A 425 -1.50 -40.15 -12.88
CA SER A 425 -1.16 -38.72 -12.91
C SER A 425 -1.69 -37.98 -11.67
N SER A 426 -2.90 -38.27 -11.20
CA SER A 426 -3.54 -37.50 -10.13
C SER A 426 -3.03 -37.84 -8.72
N ALA A 427 -2.69 -39.10 -8.44
CA ALA A 427 -2.25 -39.51 -7.10
C ALA A 427 -0.75 -39.24 -6.82
N LEU A 428 0.09 -39.22 -7.87
CA LEU A 428 1.51 -38.85 -7.75
C LEU A 428 1.71 -37.32 -7.86
N PHE A 429 0.86 -36.57 -8.57
CA PHE A 429 0.91 -35.10 -8.53
C PHE A 429 0.42 -34.52 -7.19
N LEU A 430 -0.56 -35.16 -6.54
CA LEU A 430 -1.06 -34.69 -5.24
C LEU A 430 -0.08 -34.96 -4.10
N SER A 431 0.70 -36.05 -4.15
CA SER A 431 1.72 -36.32 -3.12
C SER A 431 3.02 -35.56 -3.36
N PHE A 432 3.47 -35.36 -4.61
CA PHE A 432 4.72 -34.65 -4.90
C PHE A 432 4.60 -33.12 -4.80
N SER A 433 3.44 -32.52 -5.12
CA SER A 433 3.24 -31.07 -4.94
C SER A 433 3.04 -30.69 -3.47
N GLN A 434 2.42 -31.54 -2.66
CA GLN A 434 2.28 -31.31 -1.22
C GLN A 434 3.59 -31.59 -0.46
N LEU A 435 4.37 -32.62 -0.83
CA LEU A 435 5.68 -32.88 -0.21
C LEU A 435 6.74 -31.82 -0.59
N ASN A 436 6.75 -31.30 -1.83
CA ASN A 436 7.67 -30.21 -2.20
C ASN A 436 7.26 -28.85 -1.62
N SER A 437 5.97 -28.59 -1.38
CA SER A 437 5.50 -27.38 -0.69
C SER A 437 5.84 -27.42 0.80
N LEU A 438 5.68 -28.57 1.47
CA LEU A 438 6.04 -28.74 2.88
C LEU A 438 7.57 -28.76 3.11
N TYR A 439 8.37 -29.45 2.29
CA TYR A 439 9.83 -29.42 2.43
C TYR A 439 10.46 -28.09 1.95
N GLY A 440 9.87 -27.42 0.95
CA GLY A 440 10.32 -26.10 0.48
C GLY A 440 10.05 -24.97 1.49
N MET A 441 8.84 -24.91 2.07
CA MET A 441 8.51 -23.89 3.06
C MET A 441 9.22 -24.10 4.41
N GLN A 442 9.55 -25.34 4.76
CA GLN A 442 10.23 -25.64 6.03
C GLN A 442 11.74 -25.34 5.96
N LEU A 443 12.37 -25.49 4.79
CA LEU A 443 13.74 -25.03 4.52
C LEU A 443 13.83 -23.50 4.34
N GLU A 444 12.85 -22.86 3.70
CA GLU A 444 12.80 -21.40 3.60
C GLU A 444 12.49 -20.73 4.94
N MET A 445 11.56 -21.25 5.76
CA MET A 445 11.32 -20.73 7.11
C MET A 445 12.50 -20.95 8.06
N MET A 446 13.24 -22.06 7.93
CA MET A 446 14.46 -22.27 8.73
C MET A 446 15.58 -21.31 8.30
N ASN A 447 15.75 -21.05 7.00
CA ASN A 447 16.70 -20.06 6.51
C ASN A 447 16.26 -18.62 6.83
N TYR A 448 14.97 -18.30 6.82
CA TYR A 448 14.46 -16.99 7.21
C TYR A 448 14.54 -16.76 8.73
N LYS A 449 14.32 -17.81 9.54
CA LYS A 449 14.52 -17.76 11.00
C LYS A 449 16.00 -17.70 11.38
N LEU A 450 16.91 -18.40 10.69
CA LEU A 450 18.35 -18.24 10.87
C LEU A 450 18.83 -16.86 10.40
N SER A 451 18.35 -16.38 9.25
CA SER A 451 18.66 -15.05 8.72
C SER A 451 18.16 -13.95 9.64
N MET A 452 16.90 -14.00 10.11
CA MET A 452 16.38 -13.07 11.11
C MET A 452 17.10 -13.19 12.45
N ALA A 453 17.44 -14.39 12.93
CA ALA A 453 18.17 -14.54 14.19
C ALA A 453 19.60 -13.99 14.08
N VAL A 454 20.26 -14.14 12.92
CA VAL A 454 21.57 -13.54 12.64
C VAL A 454 21.44 -12.02 12.45
N SER A 455 20.42 -11.52 11.75
CA SER A 455 20.14 -10.08 11.59
C SER A 455 19.74 -9.40 12.89
N ILE A 456 18.96 -10.06 13.76
CA ILE A 456 18.58 -9.57 15.10
C ILE A 456 19.80 -9.59 16.02
N ASN A 457 20.65 -10.62 15.97
CA ASN A 457 21.90 -10.62 16.74
C ASN A 457 22.91 -9.59 16.23
N ILE A 458 22.99 -9.36 14.91
CA ILE A 458 23.81 -8.31 14.30
C ILE A 458 23.24 -6.92 14.62
N LEU A 459 21.91 -6.73 14.58
CA LEU A 459 21.25 -5.47 14.97
C LEU A 459 21.38 -5.21 16.47
N GLN A 460 21.23 -6.21 17.33
CA GLN A 460 21.48 -6.09 18.78
C GLN A 460 22.97 -5.87 19.08
N TRP A 461 23.88 -6.43 18.28
CA TRP A 461 25.32 -6.17 18.38
C TRP A 461 25.68 -4.76 17.87
N LEU A 462 25.08 -4.29 16.78
CA LEU A 462 25.21 -2.93 16.25
C LEU A 462 24.54 -1.89 17.15
N GLU A 463 23.41 -2.21 17.79
CA GLU A 463 22.76 -1.38 18.83
C GLU A 463 23.62 -1.35 20.08
N ARG A 464 24.13 -2.48 20.59
CA ARG A 464 25.04 -2.50 21.75
C ARG A 464 26.36 -1.78 21.47
N SER A 465 26.84 -1.83 20.23
CA SER A 465 28.03 -1.10 19.77
C SER A 465 27.74 0.40 19.59
N SER A 466 26.57 0.77 19.05
CA SER A 466 26.12 2.16 18.90
C SER A 466 25.75 2.80 20.25
N PHE A 467 25.21 2.04 21.21
CA PHE A 467 24.94 2.51 22.58
C PHE A 467 26.24 2.71 23.36
N ARG A 468 27.28 1.90 23.10
CA ARG A 468 28.63 2.13 23.66
C ARG A 468 29.30 3.36 23.04
N PHE A 469 29.11 3.63 21.74
CA PHE A 469 29.61 4.83 21.07
C PHE A 469 28.81 6.12 21.43
N GLN A 470 27.49 6.04 21.54
CA GLN A 470 26.63 7.18 21.94
C GLN A 470 26.77 7.51 23.43
N LYS A 471 26.98 6.52 24.32
CA LYS A 471 27.28 6.82 25.74
C LYS A 471 28.64 7.51 25.88
N ALA A 472 29.66 7.16 25.10
CA ALA A 472 30.95 7.84 25.09
C ALA A 472 30.86 9.28 24.53
N ALA A 473 30.08 9.49 23.45
CA ALA A 473 29.87 10.82 22.85
C ALA A 473 28.96 11.73 23.71
N CYS A 474 27.95 11.17 24.38
CA CYS A 474 27.02 11.93 25.23
C CYS A 474 27.65 12.30 26.59
N PHE A 475 28.60 11.50 27.10
CA PHE A 475 29.38 11.86 28.29
C PHE A 475 30.30 13.07 28.04
N SER A 476 30.83 13.18 26.83
CA SER A 476 31.67 14.31 26.39
C SER A 476 30.84 15.60 26.21
N LEU A 477 29.70 15.55 25.52
CA LEU A 477 28.86 16.74 25.30
C LEU A 477 28.21 17.29 26.57
N LYS A 478 27.81 16.43 27.52
CA LYS A 478 27.23 16.90 28.79
C LYS A 478 28.24 17.64 29.66
N HIS A 479 29.51 17.22 29.68
CA HIS A 479 30.56 17.95 30.40
C HIS A 479 30.91 19.28 29.73
N VAL A 480 30.93 19.32 28.39
CA VAL A 480 31.18 20.56 27.62
C VAL A 480 30.03 21.56 27.80
N MET A 481 28.76 21.13 27.82
CA MET A 481 27.63 22.02 28.10
C MET A 481 27.59 22.50 29.56
N LEU A 482 27.95 21.65 30.53
CA LEU A 482 28.01 22.06 31.95
C LEU A 482 29.12 23.10 32.18
N LEU A 483 30.28 22.94 31.52
CA LEU A 483 31.37 23.92 31.51
C LEU A 483 30.95 25.24 30.83
N TYR A 484 30.16 25.18 29.75
CA TYR A 484 29.65 26.38 29.09
C TYR A 484 28.61 27.13 29.95
N LEU A 485 27.73 26.40 30.63
CA LEU A 485 26.74 26.99 31.57
C LEU A 485 27.39 27.56 32.82
N LEU A 486 28.44 26.92 33.36
CA LEU A 486 29.22 27.44 34.49
C LEU A 486 30.02 28.70 34.09
N LEU A 487 30.61 28.74 32.89
CA LEU A 487 31.29 29.92 32.37
C LEU A 487 30.31 31.09 32.09
N TYR A 488 29.10 30.78 31.61
CA TYR A 488 28.07 31.78 31.36
C TYR A 488 27.53 32.38 32.68
N TYR A 489 27.29 31.54 33.70
CA TYR A 489 26.87 32.02 35.02
C TYR A 489 27.97 32.83 35.73
N CYS A 490 29.25 32.44 35.61
CA CYS A 490 30.36 33.21 36.18
C CYS A 490 30.55 34.58 35.50
N CYS A 491 30.25 34.70 34.20
CA CYS A 491 30.30 35.98 33.49
C CYS A 491 29.11 36.90 33.81
N CYS A 492 27.95 36.35 34.16
CA CYS A 492 26.77 37.15 34.51
C CYS A 492 26.77 37.66 35.95
N THR A 493 27.40 36.96 36.90
CA THR A 493 27.51 37.42 38.30
C THR A 493 28.61 38.46 38.56
N ILE A 494 29.47 38.76 37.59
CA ILE A 494 30.52 39.80 37.72
C ILE A 494 30.02 41.18 37.23
N ARG A 495 28.84 41.29 36.62
CA ARG A 495 28.33 42.55 36.04
C ARG A 495 27.37 43.38 36.90
N ASP A 496 26.95 42.91 38.06
CA ASP A 496 26.02 43.64 38.95
C ASP A 496 26.59 43.83 40.38
N LEU A 497 27.74 44.50 40.49
CA LEU A 497 28.20 45.11 41.74
C LEU A 497 28.10 46.64 41.62
N PRO A 498 27.25 47.33 42.40
CA PRO A 498 27.21 48.78 42.41
C PRO A 498 28.42 49.34 43.17
N HIS A 499 29.23 50.15 42.49
CA HIS A 499 30.18 51.06 43.12
C HIS A 499 29.40 52.06 44.01
N GLN A 500 29.45 51.87 45.33
CA GLN A 500 29.33 52.97 46.28
C GLN A 500 30.69 53.26 46.91
N ILE A 501 30.93 54.55 47.03
CA ILE A 501 32.18 55.25 47.32
C ILE A 501 32.37 55.34 48.84
N THR A 502 33.57 55.00 49.33
CA THR A 502 34.38 55.76 50.32
C THR A 502 35.79 55.19 50.35
#